data_AF-A0A7K5RY09-F1
#
_entry.id   AF-A0A7K5RY09-F1
#
_cell.length_a   1.000
_cell.length_b   1.000
_cell.length_c   1.000
_cell.angle_alpha   90.00
_cell.angle_beta   90.00
_cell.angle_gamma   90.00
#
_symmetry.space_group_name_H-M   'P 1'
#
loop_
_entity.id
_entity.type
_entity.pdbx_description
1 polymer ?
#
loop_
_entity_poly.entity_id
_entity_poly.type
_entity_poly.pdbx_seq_one_letter_code
_entity_poly.pdbx_strand_id
1 'polypeptide(L)' 'SSHKTFKIKRFLAKKQKQNRPIPQWIRMKTGNKIRYNSKRRHWRRTKLGL' A
#
# COMPACT_ATOMS: atom_id res chain seq x y z
N SER A 1 19.88 4.82 -5.78
CA SER A 1 20.55 4.02 -6.81
C SER A 1 19.60 3.62 -7.93
N SER A 2 20.00 3.86 -9.18
CA SER A 2 19.29 3.39 -10.38
C SER A 2 19.35 1.86 -10.48
N HIS A 3 20.52 1.28 -10.23
CA HIS A 3 20.73 -0.16 -10.19
C HIS A 3 20.24 -0.74 -8.85
N LYS A 4 19.32 -1.71 -8.92
CA LYS A 4 18.71 -2.38 -7.77
C LYS A 4 18.66 -3.87 -8.01
N THR A 5 18.89 -4.66 -6.96
CA THR A 5 18.71 -6.12 -7.00
C THR A 5 17.24 -6.47 -7.23
N PHE A 6 16.99 -7.67 -7.75
CA PHE A 6 15.64 -8.15 -8.02
C PHE A 6 14.78 -8.23 -6.74
N LYS A 7 15.38 -8.59 -5.60
CA LYS A 7 14.71 -8.62 -4.29
C LYS A 7 14.13 -7.26 -3.91
N ILE A 8 14.92 -6.19 -4.07
CA ILE A 8 14.46 -4.82 -3.79
C ILE A 8 13.34 -4.42 -4.77
N LYS A 9 13.50 -4.72 -6.07
CA LYS A 9 12.46 -4.43 -7.08
C LYS A 9 11.12 -5.11 -6.75
N ARG A 10 11.14 -6.39 -6.37
CA ARG A 10 9.95 -7.14 -5.94
C ARG A 10 9.31 -6.53 -4.70
N PHE A 11 10.11 -6.14 -3.71
CA PHE A 11 9.60 -5.48 -2.51
C PHE A 11 8.91 -4.15 -2.85
N LEU A 12 9.57 -3.30 -3.65
CA LEU A 12 9.02 -2.02 -4.09
C LEU A 12 7.71 -2.20 -4.87
N ALA A 13 7.66 -3.15 -5.80
CA ALA A 13 6.46 -3.48 -6.56
C ALA A 13 5.30 -3.93 -5.64
N LYS A 14 5.57 -4.76 -4.62
CA LYS A 14 4.57 -5.16 -3.62
C LYS A 14 4.06 -3.96 -2.84
N LYS A 15 4.95 -3.08 -2.36
CA LYS A 15 4.57 -1.86 -1.62
C LYS A 15 3.77 -0.89 -2.48
N GLN A 16 4.07 -0.79 -3.77
CA GLN A 16 3.29 0.00 -4.72
C GLN A 16 1.87 -0.56 -4.87
N LYS A 17 1.73 -1.88 -5.09
CA LYS A 17 0.43 -2.55 -5.21
C LYS A 17 -0.43 -2.45 -3.94
N GLN A 18 0.19 -2.48 -2.77
CA GLN A 18 -0.51 -2.32 -1.49
C GLN A 18 -1.05 -0.89 -1.26
N ASN A 19 -0.45 0.12 -1.89
CA ASN A 19 -0.75 1.52 -1.61
C ASN A 19 -1.97 2.04 -2.38
N ARG A 20 -3.14 1.44 -2.13
CA ARG A 20 -4.41 1.78 -2.79
C ARG A 20 -5.52 2.12 -1.78
N PRO A 21 -6.52 2.93 -2.17
CA PRO A 21 -7.73 3.11 -1.37
C PRO A 21 -8.54 1.81 -1.28
N ILE A 22 -9.47 1.77 -0.34
CA ILE A 22 -10.39 0.63 -0.20
C ILE A 22 -11.42 0.66 -1.34
N PRO A 23 -11.68 -0.48 -2.01
CA PRO A 23 -12.77 -0.59 -2.98
C PRO A 23 -14.15 -0.24 -2.38
N GLN A 24 -14.98 0.46 -3.13
CA GLN A 24 -16.26 0.97 -2.63
C GLN A 24 -17.22 -0.14 -2.18
N TRP A 25 -17.28 -1.26 -2.90
CA TRP A 25 -18.16 -2.38 -2.57
C TRP A 25 -17.85 -3.02 -1.20
N ILE A 26 -16.62 -2.90 -0.70
CA ILE A 26 -16.29 -3.35 0.66
C ILE A 26 -17.05 -2.52 1.70
N ARG A 27 -17.23 -1.21 1.46
CA ARG A 27 -18.01 -0.34 2.35
C ARG A 27 -19.49 -0.73 2.41
N MET A 28 -20.01 -1.35 1.36
CA MET A 28 -21.41 -1.77 1.26
C MET A 28 -21.68 -3.11 1.95
N LYS A 29 -20.64 -3.84 2.39
CA LYS A 29 -20.83 -5.12 3.09
C LYS A 29 -21.48 -4.90 4.47
N THR A 30 -22.51 -5.68 4.77
CA THR A 30 -23.16 -5.70 6.09
C THR A 30 -22.16 -5.96 7.21
N GLY A 31 -22.28 -5.23 8.31
CA GLY A 31 -21.39 -5.36 9.47
C GLY A 31 -19.97 -4.82 9.27
N ASN A 32 -19.65 -4.22 8.11
CA ASN A 32 -18.31 -3.69 7.87
C ASN A 32 -18.04 -2.39 8.66
N LYS A 33 -17.01 -2.42 9.49
CA LYS A 33 -16.54 -1.26 10.27
C LYS A 33 -15.41 -0.47 9.57
N ILE A 34 -14.87 -0.98 8.47
CA ILE A 34 -13.70 -0.43 7.80
C ILE A 34 -14.10 0.76 6.91
N ARG A 35 -13.63 1.97 7.26
CA ARG A 35 -13.94 3.22 6.54
C ARG A 35 -12.90 3.60 5.47
N TYR A 36 -11.62 3.44 5.80
CA TYR A 36 -10.49 3.77 4.93
C TYR A 36 -9.30 2.84 5.20
N ASN A 37 -8.31 2.84 4.31
CA ASN A 37 -7.09 2.04 4.46
C ASN A 37 -6.12 2.77 5.38
N SER A 38 -6.11 2.43 6.68
CA SER A 38 -5.18 3.01 7.67
C SER A 38 -3.71 2.71 7.39
N LYS A 39 -3.42 1.64 6.62
CA LYS A 39 -2.07 1.24 6.23
C LYS A 39 -1.62 1.88 4.91
N ARG A 40 -2.39 2.83 4.35
CA ARG A 40 -2.00 3.57 3.15
C ARG A 40 -0.80 4.47 3.46
N ARG A 41 0.20 4.46 2.58
CA ARG A 41 1.48 5.14 2.82
C ARG A 41 1.70 6.28 1.82
N HIS A 42 2.11 7.44 2.32
CA HIS A 42 2.62 8.52 1.47
C HIS A 42 4.15 8.60 1.53
N TRP A 43 4.81 8.75 0.38
CA TRP A 43 6.28 8.66 0.27
C TRP A 43 7.05 9.82 0.92
N ARG A 44 6.41 10.98 1.08
CA ARG A 44 7.00 12.11 1.81
C ARG A 44 6.87 11.95 3.33
N ARG A 45 5.79 11.34 3.82
CA ARG A 45 5.49 11.21 5.26
C ARG A 45 6.18 10.02 5.92
N THR A 46 6.24 8.86 5.24
CA THR A 46 6.80 7.63 5.82
C THR A 46 7.66 6.88 4.79
N LYS A 47 8.92 6.63 5.15
CA LYS A 47 9.91 5.90 4.33
C LYS A 47 9.74 4.38 4.51
N LEU A 48 10.28 3.61 3.57
CA LEU A 48 10.11 2.16 3.51
C LEU A 48 11.16 1.36 4.31
N GLY A 49 12.23 2.00 4.79
CA GLY A 49 13.32 1.33 5.50
C GLY A 49 13.96 0.23 4.65
N LEU A 50 14.64 0.63 3.57
CA LEU A 50 15.28 -0.25 2.60
C LEU A 50 16.78 -0.10 2.63
#